data_AF-A0A6B9G5D7-F1
#
_entry.id   AF-A0A6B9G5D7-F1
#
_cell.length_a   1.000
_cell.length_b   1.000
_cell.length_c   1.000
_cell.angle_alpha   90.00
_cell.angle_beta   90.00
_cell.angle_gamma   90.00
#
_symmetry.space_group_name_H-M   'P 1'
#
loop_
_entity.id
_entity.type
_entity.pdbx_description
1 polymer ?
#
loop_
_entity_poly.entity_id
_entity_poly.type
_entity_poly.pdbx_seq_one_letter_code
_entity_poly.pdbx_strand_id
1 'polypeptide(L)'
;MQTTSVPATSIRALLQSAPATSTFTGQLATQIQSVKQNPQNLSSFRRGRKARPATSDNPCLNALKSDFATWWQKIPDKISLGSRLETLLWQFKPEDIKNIKTNDFHNLLLEKNIVVSATTVENALKTANASISLEDRQKIKKLWEQNKDEPDRIVRLRPLLRLKLSRNQIRRALLEMPDNPVNIDITTLKQAIWTSDSIASAEEVAWAEKVIEQNPPGKNMIAWLVDIQRRPDYQEQGSGRLHCALADAGISVKVQTVTQAKTLFRTRTTEAQQAWFSKNWPAISAHKISMRKKVDRLLKRQGRPEMTTSQLWCLFHNAKRSISYSVAYKALATTSGSQPTPQQKKIVKQLWHKIDPDTRMSRLKRLGKLLREPAVSTFSPLLIQYVLNDPHYIITNVMTEYAQAALNADISSADLAWIKRMRPRINLKAKRSEQLRQIEALLNHEQCPQNITLSKLLRLLWEIDEDVTPGMIMAALKNTKNQSAGDTPKTFFQPLPDRKARAIQALPDAMDTDEDPVSAYFLPNPPALPAPEIAPALNNQPPLPPFATLKKWRF
;
A
#
# COMPACT_ATOMS: atom_id res chain seq x y z
N MET A 1 -19.73 33.81 -56.05
CA MET A 1 -19.79 34.07 -54.60
C MET A 1 -18.43 34.57 -54.16
N GLN A 2 -18.42 35.74 -53.52
CA GLN A 2 -17.27 36.61 -53.34
C GLN A 2 -16.27 36.09 -52.32
N THR A 3 -15.00 36.21 -52.69
CA THR A 3 -13.81 36.24 -51.83
C THR A 3 -13.65 37.64 -51.22
N THR A 4 -13.29 37.74 -49.94
CA THR A 4 -12.65 38.94 -49.39
C THR A 4 -11.59 38.59 -48.34
N SER A 5 -10.44 39.21 -48.53
CA SER A 5 -9.21 39.17 -47.74
C SER A 5 -9.09 40.36 -46.77
N VAL A 6 -8.50 40.13 -45.58
CA VAL A 6 -7.43 40.87 -44.85
C VAL A 6 -7.46 42.43 -44.88
N PRO A 7 -7.33 43.20 -43.75
CA PRO A 7 -6.03 43.35 -43.06
C PRO A 7 -5.97 43.73 -41.56
N ALA A 8 -4.74 43.62 -41.05
CA ALA A 8 -4.24 44.12 -39.77
C ALA A 8 -3.74 45.57 -39.87
N THR A 9 -4.06 46.45 -38.91
CA THR A 9 -3.08 47.39 -38.27
C THR A 9 -3.67 48.11 -37.04
N SER A 10 -2.82 48.23 -36.00
CA SER A 10 -2.63 49.35 -35.06
C SER A 10 -3.82 50.07 -34.39
N ILE A 11 -3.88 49.93 -33.06
CA ILE A 11 -3.91 51.10 -32.16
C ILE A 11 -2.74 50.97 -31.17
N ARG A 12 -1.68 51.70 -31.51
CA ARG A 12 -0.59 52.13 -30.64
C ARG A 12 -0.91 53.57 -30.26
N ALA A 13 -1.60 53.77 -29.13
CA ALA A 13 -1.73 55.10 -28.52
C ALA A 13 -2.17 54.91 -27.06
N LEU A 14 -1.19 54.74 -26.17
CA LEU A 14 -1.05 55.50 -24.93
C LEU A 14 0.03 54.85 -24.04
N LEU A 15 1.14 55.58 -23.95
CA LEU A 15 2.04 55.66 -22.80
C LEU A 15 3.11 54.56 -22.67
N GLN A 16 4.07 54.64 -23.59
CA GLN A 16 5.48 54.68 -23.17
C GLN A 16 5.78 56.06 -22.57
N SER A 17 6.15 56.09 -21.29
CA SER A 17 7.16 57.02 -20.77
C SER A 17 8.14 56.19 -19.93
N ALA A 18 9.29 55.93 -20.53
CA ALA A 18 10.52 55.42 -19.91
C ALA A 18 11.07 56.48 -18.90
N PRO A 19 12.13 56.25 -18.09
CA PRO A 19 13.20 55.26 -18.28
C PRO A 19 13.77 54.57 -17.03
N ALA A 20 14.70 53.65 -17.28
CA ALA A 20 15.64 53.09 -16.31
C ALA A 20 16.93 53.93 -16.28
N THR A 21 17.50 54.22 -15.09
CA THR A 21 18.93 54.03 -14.70
C THR A 21 19.27 54.55 -13.30
N SER A 22 19.95 53.68 -12.53
CA SER A 22 21.01 53.84 -11.50
C SER A 22 20.93 54.79 -10.27
N THR A 23 21.20 54.17 -9.11
CA THR A 23 21.94 54.62 -7.91
C THR A 23 21.50 55.87 -7.15
N PHE A 24 20.93 55.67 -5.96
CA PHE A 24 21.35 56.41 -4.77
C PHE A 24 21.03 55.64 -3.47
N THR A 25 22.06 55.53 -2.64
CA THR A 25 22.09 55.05 -1.25
C THR A 25 21.25 55.92 -0.32
N GLY A 26 20.62 55.27 0.67
CA GLY A 26 20.23 55.90 1.93
C GLY A 26 18.75 56.25 2.04
N GLN A 27 18.00 55.41 2.76
CA GLN A 27 16.93 55.75 3.72
C GLN A 27 16.01 54.54 3.91
N LEU A 28 16.42 53.65 4.81
CA LEU A 28 15.52 52.75 5.57
C LEU A 28 16.30 52.27 6.80
N ALA A 29 16.84 53.24 7.53
CA ALA A 29 17.52 53.07 8.80
C ALA A 29 16.84 53.98 9.82
N THR A 30 15.62 53.60 10.24
CA THR A 30 14.96 54.00 11.50
C THR A 30 13.57 53.39 11.58
N GLN A 31 13.46 52.17 12.11
CA GLN A 31 12.36 51.69 12.98
C GLN A 31 12.38 50.15 13.12
N ILE A 32 13.50 49.58 13.58
CA ILE A 32 13.47 48.29 14.30
C ILE A 32 14.44 48.40 15.48
N GLN A 33 13.98 49.04 16.55
CA GLN A 33 14.46 48.86 17.92
C GLN A 33 13.20 48.84 18.80
N SER A 34 12.74 47.69 19.24
CA SER A 34 13.08 47.08 20.53
C SER A 34 12.32 45.73 20.54
N VAL A 35 12.81 44.61 21.08
CA VAL A 35 13.14 44.38 22.49
C VAL A 35 14.07 43.16 22.59
N LYS A 36 14.94 43.24 23.59
CA LYS A 36 16.03 42.34 24.01
C LYS A 36 15.59 40.92 24.43
N GLN A 37 16.58 40.05 24.44
CA GLN A 37 16.57 38.61 24.75
C GLN A 37 16.42 38.25 26.25
N ASN A 38 15.88 37.04 26.48
CA ASN A 38 16.17 36.02 27.53
C ASN A 38 15.83 36.29 29.01
N PRO A 39 15.78 35.27 29.93
CA PRO A 39 15.63 33.80 29.81
C PRO A 39 14.64 33.17 30.86
N GLN A 40 14.41 31.85 30.75
CA GLN A 40 13.98 30.85 31.77
C GLN A 40 13.17 31.27 33.03
N ASN A 41 11.98 30.69 33.25
CA ASN A 41 11.78 29.63 34.26
C ASN A 41 10.34 29.12 34.39
N LEU A 42 10.27 27.87 34.85
CA LEU A 42 9.11 27.13 35.35
C LEU A 42 8.29 27.94 36.37
N SER A 43 6.96 27.89 36.27
CA SER A 43 6.01 27.60 37.37
C SER A 43 4.56 28.00 37.06
N SER A 44 3.67 27.04 37.29
CA SER A 44 2.32 27.17 37.88
C SER A 44 1.28 28.18 37.38
N PHE A 45 0.14 27.58 36.99
CA PHE A 45 -1.24 27.94 37.36
C PHE A 45 -1.93 29.21 36.79
N ARG A 46 -3.07 28.89 36.14
CA ARG A 46 -4.37 29.62 36.07
C ARG A 46 -4.60 30.69 34.99
N ARG A 47 -5.59 30.30 34.16
CA ARG A 47 -6.72 31.05 33.58
C ARG A 47 -6.45 31.94 32.37
N GLY A 48 -7.08 31.53 31.28
CA GLY A 48 -7.40 32.35 30.12
C GLY A 48 -8.06 31.53 29.02
N ARG A 49 -9.07 30.70 29.34
CA ARG A 49 -9.93 30.06 28.31
C ARG A 49 -10.64 31.18 27.55
N LYS A 50 -10.17 31.49 26.34
CA LYS A 50 -10.99 32.22 25.35
C LYS A 50 -12.14 31.29 24.97
N ALA A 51 -13.35 31.73 25.30
CA ALA A 51 -14.59 31.06 24.97
C ALA A 51 -14.66 30.81 23.45
N ARG A 52 -14.77 29.54 23.07
CA ARG A 52 -15.21 29.17 21.73
C ARG A 52 -16.65 29.66 21.55
N PRO A 53 -17.06 30.07 20.33
CA PRO A 53 -18.45 30.39 20.06
C PRO A 53 -19.30 29.15 20.37
N ALA A 54 -20.46 29.38 20.98
CA ALA A 54 -21.42 28.37 21.37
C ALA A 54 -21.64 27.33 20.26
N THR A 55 -21.31 26.07 20.57
CA THR A 55 -21.85 24.92 19.87
C THR A 55 -23.36 25.11 19.76
N SER A 56 -23.91 25.05 18.55
CA SER A 56 -25.34 24.84 18.37
C SER A 56 -25.73 23.62 19.22
N ASP A 57 -26.56 23.84 20.24
CA ASP A 57 -26.98 22.79 21.17
C ASP A 57 -27.79 21.73 20.42
N ASN A 58 -27.11 20.68 19.98
CA ASN A 58 -27.79 19.52 19.45
C ASN A 58 -28.42 18.77 20.65
N PRO A 59 -29.77 18.67 20.72
CA PRO A 59 -30.46 18.09 21.87
C PRO A 59 -30.10 16.60 22.07
N CYS A 60 -29.88 15.85 20.98
CA CYS A 60 -29.43 14.46 21.05
C CYS A 60 -28.00 14.35 21.59
N LEU A 61 -27.06 15.20 21.15
CA LEU A 61 -25.70 15.19 21.67
C LEU A 61 -25.65 15.59 23.16
N ASN A 62 -26.51 16.51 23.58
CA ASN A 62 -26.62 16.93 24.98
C ASN A 62 -27.26 15.85 25.87
N ALA A 63 -28.30 15.16 25.38
CA ALA A 63 -28.89 14.00 26.06
C ALA A 63 -27.93 12.80 26.15
N LEU A 64 -27.13 12.58 25.10
CA LEU A 64 -26.07 11.58 25.12
C LEU A 64 -24.95 11.96 26.09
N LYS A 65 -24.63 13.26 26.27
CA LYS A 65 -23.64 13.71 27.26
C LYS A 65 -24.11 13.47 28.69
N SER A 66 -25.37 13.74 29.00
CA SER A 66 -25.95 13.59 30.35
C SER A 66 -26.08 12.12 30.75
N ASP A 67 -26.68 11.29 29.90
CA ASP A 67 -27.17 9.95 30.30
C ASP A 67 -26.57 8.81 29.49
N PHE A 68 -25.37 9.01 28.93
CA PHE A 68 -24.67 8.02 28.10
C PHE A 68 -24.69 6.61 28.71
N ALA A 69 -24.35 6.50 29.99
CA ALA A 69 -24.19 5.22 30.68
C ALA A 69 -25.51 4.43 30.71
N THR A 70 -26.63 5.11 30.96
CA THR A 70 -27.98 4.52 31.01
C THR A 70 -28.39 3.97 29.65
N TRP A 71 -28.12 4.72 28.58
CA TRP A 71 -28.45 4.27 27.22
C TRP A 71 -27.52 3.17 26.73
N TRP A 72 -26.23 3.26 27.07
CA TRP A 72 -25.22 2.28 26.68
C TRP A 72 -25.43 0.91 27.33
N GLN A 73 -25.87 0.87 28.60
CA GLN A 73 -26.19 -0.36 29.32
C GLN A 73 -27.40 -1.11 28.75
N LYS A 74 -28.33 -0.41 28.09
CA LYS A 74 -29.50 -1.04 27.45
C LYS A 74 -29.14 -1.78 26.15
N ILE A 75 -27.93 -1.62 25.65
CA ILE A 75 -27.48 -2.20 24.38
C ILE A 75 -26.71 -3.50 24.66
N PRO A 76 -27.10 -4.63 24.06
CA PRO A 76 -26.41 -5.90 24.27
C PRO A 76 -24.91 -5.83 23.93
N ASP A 77 -24.06 -6.34 24.81
CA ASP A 77 -22.60 -6.38 24.58
C ASP A 77 -22.17 -7.38 23.49
N LYS A 78 -23.05 -8.31 23.10
CA LYS A 78 -22.76 -9.39 22.14
C LYS A 78 -22.67 -8.94 20.67
N ILE A 79 -22.85 -7.65 20.39
CA ILE A 79 -22.97 -7.11 19.03
C ILE A 79 -21.80 -6.19 18.70
N SER A 80 -21.48 -6.04 17.40
CA SER A 80 -20.33 -5.24 16.97
C SER A 80 -20.43 -3.79 17.46
N LEU A 81 -19.30 -3.16 17.76
CA LEU A 81 -19.25 -1.79 18.29
C LEU A 81 -19.93 -0.78 17.35
N GLY A 82 -19.83 -0.96 16.03
CA GLY A 82 -20.56 -0.17 15.05
C GLY A 82 -22.08 -0.37 15.15
N SER A 83 -22.54 -1.61 15.30
CA SER A 83 -23.96 -1.90 15.51
C SER A 83 -24.48 -1.32 16.83
N ARG A 84 -23.67 -1.33 17.90
CA ARG A 84 -24.02 -0.68 19.18
C ARG A 84 -24.24 0.82 19.01
N LEU A 85 -23.37 1.48 18.25
CA LEU A 85 -23.52 2.91 17.94
C LEU A 85 -24.78 3.17 17.11
N GLU A 86 -25.09 2.32 16.12
CA GLU A 86 -26.32 2.41 15.33
C GLU A 86 -27.58 2.26 16.21
N THR A 87 -27.58 1.29 17.12
CA THR A 87 -28.68 1.05 18.08
C THR A 87 -28.82 2.18 19.09
N LEU A 88 -27.71 2.77 19.53
CA LEU A 88 -27.73 3.95 20.41
C LEU A 88 -28.40 5.13 19.71
N LEU A 89 -27.97 5.43 18.48
CA LEU A 89 -28.51 6.52 17.69
C LEU A 89 -29.99 6.30 17.33
N TRP A 90 -30.43 5.04 17.23
CA TRP A 90 -31.82 4.70 16.95
C TRP A 90 -32.84 5.22 17.95
N GLN A 91 -32.41 5.40 19.19
CA GLN A 91 -33.28 5.85 20.27
C GLN A 91 -33.71 7.31 20.10
N PHE A 92 -33.09 8.03 19.16
CA PHE A 92 -33.34 9.42 18.84
C PHE A 92 -34.06 9.56 17.50
N LYS A 93 -34.78 10.67 17.33
CA LYS A 93 -35.47 10.95 16.07
C LYS A 93 -34.44 11.32 14.98
N PRO A 94 -34.66 10.95 13.70
CA PRO A 94 -33.72 11.28 12.62
C PRO A 94 -33.40 12.78 12.52
N GLU A 95 -34.36 13.65 12.83
CA GLU A 95 -34.20 15.10 12.82
C GLU A 95 -33.14 15.58 13.83
N ASP A 96 -33.06 14.92 14.99
CA ASP A 96 -32.10 15.25 16.04
C ASP A 96 -30.68 14.77 15.69
N ILE A 97 -30.58 13.66 14.93
CA ILE A 97 -29.32 13.03 14.53
C ILE A 97 -28.70 13.74 13.33
N LYS A 98 -29.52 14.28 12.42
CA LYS A 98 -29.08 14.94 11.18
C LYS A 98 -28.08 16.07 11.40
N ASN A 99 -28.17 16.75 12.54
CA ASN A 99 -27.34 17.89 12.90
C ASN A 99 -26.05 17.52 13.66
N ILE A 100 -25.80 16.23 13.90
CA ILE A 100 -24.60 15.76 14.60
C ILE A 100 -23.43 15.64 13.64
N LYS A 101 -22.32 16.34 13.93
CA LYS A 101 -21.06 16.17 13.20
C LYS A 101 -20.33 14.92 13.69
N THR A 102 -19.71 14.19 12.76
CA THR A 102 -18.90 12.99 13.06
C THR A 102 -17.87 13.25 14.16
N ASN A 103 -17.16 14.38 14.12
CA ASN A 103 -16.12 14.70 15.10
C ASN A 103 -16.68 14.95 16.50
N ASP A 104 -17.86 15.56 16.61
CA ASP A 104 -18.47 15.88 17.90
C ASP A 104 -18.94 14.60 18.61
N PHE A 105 -19.53 13.67 17.85
CA PHE A 105 -19.91 12.37 18.39
C PHE A 105 -18.69 11.47 18.66
N HIS A 106 -17.66 11.53 17.81
CA HIS A 106 -16.40 10.80 18.02
C HIS A 106 -15.68 11.25 19.30
N ASN A 107 -15.59 12.56 19.54
CA ASN A 107 -15.01 13.11 20.76
C ASN A 107 -15.80 12.71 22.02
N LEU A 108 -17.14 12.70 21.94
CA LEU A 108 -17.98 12.24 23.05
C LEU A 108 -17.71 10.78 23.41
N LEU A 109 -17.54 9.91 22.41
CA LEU A 109 -17.21 8.49 22.64
C LEU A 109 -15.84 8.33 23.29
N LEU A 110 -14.84 9.13 22.87
CA LEU A 110 -13.52 9.15 23.49
C LEU A 110 -13.57 9.62 24.95
N GLU A 111 -14.35 10.66 25.26
CA GLU A 111 -14.58 11.14 26.64
C GLU A 111 -15.20 10.07 27.55
N LYS A 112 -15.94 9.12 26.97
CA LYS A 112 -16.57 7.99 27.67
C LYS A 112 -15.75 6.68 27.57
N ASN A 113 -14.48 6.75 27.20
CA ASN A 113 -13.56 5.60 27.04
C ASN A 113 -13.96 4.57 25.98
N ILE A 114 -14.72 4.97 24.95
CA ILE A 114 -15.07 4.12 23.82
C ILE A 114 -14.18 4.46 22.62
N VAL A 115 -13.25 3.56 22.31
CA VAL A 115 -12.30 3.73 21.20
C VAL A 115 -12.90 3.20 19.90
N VAL A 116 -13.28 4.12 19.01
CA VAL A 116 -13.81 3.81 17.67
C VAL A 116 -13.16 4.66 16.60
N SER A 117 -13.14 4.19 15.35
CA SER A 117 -12.67 5.01 14.22
C SER A 117 -13.73 6.03 13.80
N ALA A 118 -13.31 7.22 13.36
CA ALA A 118 -14.21 8.25 12.85
C ALA A 118 -15.09 7.75 11.69
N THR A 119 -14.57 6.85 10.85
CA THR A 119 -15.34 6.21 9.76
C THR A 119 -16.48 5.34 10.27
N THR A 120 -16.32 4.68 11.42
CA THR A 120 -17.39 3.88 12.03
C THR A 120 -18.50 4.77 12.55
N VAL A 121 -18.13 5.89 13.19
CA VAL A 121 -19.06 6.93 13.66
C VAL A 121 -19.83 7.54 12.48
N GLU A 122 -19.13 7.88 11.40
CA GLU A 122 -19.74 8.44 10.20
C GLU A 122 -20.76 7.47 9.56
N ASN A 123 -20.42 6.18 9.47
CA ASN A 123 -21.33 5.18 8.94
C ASN A 123 -22.56 5.01 9.84
N ALA A 124 -22.40 4.98 11.16
CA ALA A 124 -23.52 4.87 12.10
C ALA A 124 -24.49 6.05 11.98
N LEU A 125 -23.98 7.29 11.88
CA LEU A 125 -24.78 8.48 11.63
C LEU A 125 -25.49 8.43 10.27
N LYS A 126 -24.82 7.96 9.22
CA LYS A 126 -25.42 7.80 7.89
C LYS A 126 -26.51 6.72 7.86
N THR A 127 -26.33 5.61 8.58
CA THR A 127 -27.35 4.56 8.75
C THR A 127 -28.55 5.10 9.52
N ALA A 128 -28.33 5.82 10.62
CA ALA A 128 -29.40 6.37 11.43
C ALA A 128 -30.26 7.41 10.68
N ASN A 129 -29.62 8.21 9.81
CA ASN A 129 -30.29 9.21 8.97
C ASN A 129 -30.86 8.66 7.65
N ALA A 130 -30.73 7.37 7.37
CA ALA A 130 -31.21 6.80 6.12
C ALA A 130 -32.74 6.73 6.09
N SER A 131 -33.38 7.43 5.14
CA SER A 131 -34.82 7.34 4.90
C SER A 131 -35.15 6.19 3.96
N ILE A 132 -36.19 5.41 4.28
CA ILE A 132 -36.65 4.27 3.48
C ILE A 132 -38.16 4.31 3.39
N SER A 133 -38.70 4.09 2.19
CA SER A 133 -40.14 3.98 1.97
C SER A 133 -40.71 2.73 2.66
N LEU A 134 -42.00 2.76 2.99
CA LEU A 134 -42.68 1.58 3.56
C LEU A 134 -42.69 0.40 2.57
N GLU A 135 -42.82 0.69 1.28
CA GLU A 135 -42.79 -0.32 0.21
C GLU A 135 -41.44 -1.03 0.15
N ASP A 136 -40.33 -0.30 0.20
CA ASP A 136 -38.98 -0.87 0.18
C ASP A 136 -38.69 -1.67 1.45
N ARG A 137 -39.19 -1.22 2.62
CA ARG A 137 -39.12 -2.00 3.87
C ARG A 137 -39.81 -3.36 3.72
N GLN A 138 -41.01 -3.37 3.16
CA GLN A 138 -41.76 -4.62 2.92
C GLN A 138 -41.05 -5.52 1.91
N LYS A 139 -40.48 -4.96 0.83
CA LYS A 139 -39.67 -5.72 -0.14
C LYS A 139 -38.44 -6.35 0.51
N ILE A 140 -37.70 -5.59 1.31
CA ILE A 140 -36.53 -6.09 2.04
C ILE A 140 -36.94 -7.22 2.99
N LYS A 141 -38.01 -7.02 3.78
CA LYS A 141 -38.53 -8.03 4.70
C LYS A 141 -38.90 -9.32 3.96
N LYS A 142 -39.66 -9.22 2.87
CA LYS A 142 -40.07 -10.37 2.05
C LYS A 142 -38.86 -11.14 1.50
N LEU A 143 -37.89 -10.45 0.90
CA LEU A 143 -36.68 -11.08 0.36
C LEU A 143 -35.81 -11.70 1.46
N TRP A 144 -35.76 -11.08 2.64
CA TRP A 144 -35.02 -11.59 3.79
C TRP A 144 -35.64 -12.87 4.37
N GLU A 145 -36.97 -12.93 4.45
CA GLU A 145 -37.72 -14.10 4.91
C GLU A 145 -37.70 -15.25 3.90
N GLN A 146 -37.76 -14.95 2.60
CA GLN A 146 -37.65 -15.96 1.53
C GLN A 146 -36.33 -16.72 1.53
N ASN A 147 -35.26 -16.12 2.08
CA ASN A 147 -33.93 -16.73 2.15
C ASN A 147 -33.54 -17.05 3.60
N LYS A 148 -34.54 -17.33 4.47
CA LYS A 148 -34.29 -17.53 5.91
C LYS A 148 -33.37 -18.70 6.22
N ASP A 149 -33.43 -19.74 5.39
CA ASP A 149 -32.72 -21.00 5.58
C ASP A 149 -31.30 -21.00 4.99
N GLU A 150 -30.90 -19.94 4.29
CA GLU A 150 -29.55 -19.81 3.75
C GLU A 150 -28.53 -19.57 4.90
N PRO A 151 -27.60 -20.51 5.17
CA PRO A 151 -26.63 -20.37 6.25
C PRO A 151 -25.56 -19.31 5.95
N ASP A 152 -25.23 -19.07 4.67
CA ASP A 152 -24.25 -18.05 4.31
C ASP A 152 -24.90 -16.65 4.27
N ARG A 153 -24.49 -15.81 5.23
CA ARG A 153 -24.97 -14.43 5.38
C ARG A 153 -24.72 -13.58 4.14
N ILE A 154 -23.63 -13.81 3.41
CA ILE A 154 -23.28 -13.07 2.19
C ILE A 154 -24.23 -13.45 1.06
N VAL A 155 -24.47 -14.76 0.87
CA VAL A 155 -25.40 -15.28 -0.13
C VAL A 155 -26.81 -14.80 0.16
N ARG A 156 -27.23 -14.86 1.43
CA ARG A 156 -28.53 -14.39 1.89
C ARG A 156 -28.77 -12.90 1.66
N LEU A 157 -27.71 -12.07 1.68
CA LEU A 157 -27.80 -10.64 1.41
C LEU A 157 -27.91 -10.31 -0.09
N ARG A 158 -27.44 -11.19 -0.99
CA ARG A 158 -27.36 -10.96 -2.43
C ARG A 158 -28.68 -10.51 -3.08
N PRO A 159 -29.86 -11.09 -2.75
CA PRO A 159 -31.14 -10.64 -3.30
C PRO A 159 -31.48 -9.20 -2.94
N LEU A 160 -31.11 -8.75 -1.72
CA LEU A 160 -31.36 -7.39 -1.25
C LEU A 160 -30.51 -6.36 -2.00
N LEU A 161 -29.33 -6.75 -2.47
CA LEU A 161 -28.42 -5.88 -3.22
C LEU A 161 -28.90 -5.57 -4.63
N ARG A 162 -29.89 -6.31 -5.15
CA ARG A 162 -30.54 -6.03 -6.43
C ARG A 162 -31.57 -4.90 -6.33
N LEU A 163 -31.93 -4.49 -5.11
CA LEU A 163 -32.79 -3.33 -4.89
C LEU A 163 -31.99 -2.05 -5.18
N LYS A 164 -32.62 -1.05 -5.81
CA LYS A 164 -32.02 0.28 -6.07
C LYS A 164 -31.95 1.13 -4.78
N LEU A 165 -31.36 0.58 -3.73
CA LEU A 165 -31.27 1.18 -2.40
C LEU A 165 -29.80 1.35 -1.99
N SER A 166 -29.51 2.41 -1.23
CA SER A 166 -28.19 2.59 -0.66
C SER A 166 -27.91 1.57 0.45
N ARG A 167 -26.62 1.31 0.71
CA ARG A 167 -26.17 0.41 1.78
C ARG A 167 -26.75 0.76 3.15
N ASN A 168 -26.81 2.05 3.43
CA ASN A 168 -27.31 2.56 4.71
C ASN A 168 -28.82 2.36 4.83
N GLN A 169 -29.56 2.46 3.71
CA GLN A 169 -30.98 2.11 3.66
C GLN A 169 -31.18 0.60 3.89
N ILE A 170 -30.46 -0.26 3.16
CA ILE A 170 -30.57 -1.72 3.39
C ILE A 170 -30.23 -2.07 4.85
N ARG A 171 -29.15 -1.50 5.40
CA ARG A 171 -28.76 -1.68 6.81
C ARG A 171 -29.84 -1.21 7.77
N ARG A 172 -30.42 -0.03 7.53
CA ARG A 172 -31.47 0.56 8.37
C ARG A 172 -32.74 -0.28 8.34
N ALA A 173 -33.19 -0.75 7.18
CA ALA A 173 -34.36 -1.63 7.09
C ALA A 173 -34.11 -2.98 7.77
N LEU A 174 -32.91 -3.57 7.62
CA LEU A 174 -32.56 -4.79 8.34
C LEU A 174 -32.63 -4.57 9.85
N LEU A 175 -32.02 -3.49 10.36
CA LEU A 175 -32.06 -3.14 11.78
C LEU A 175 -33.48 -2.93 12.33
N GLU A 176 -34.45 -2.55 11.49
CA GLU A 176 -35.87 -2.37 11.86
C GLU A 176 -36.60 -3.70 12.05
N MET A 177 -36.03 -4.82 11.62
CA MET A 177 -36.70 -6.13 11.70
C MET A 177 -36.52 -6.75 13.10
N PRO A 178 -37.61 -7.20 13.75
CA PRO A 178 -37.56 -7.80 15.10
C PRO A 178 -36.76 -9.11 15.13
N ASP A 179 -36.73 -9.86 14.03
CA ASP A 179 -35.96 -11.09 13.85
C ASP A 179 -34.58 -10.86 13.20
N ASN A 180 -34.10 -9.61 13.13
CA ASN A 180 -32.80 -9.34 12.56
C ASN A 180 -31.70 -9.95 13.44
N PRO A 181 -30.95 -10.96 12.98
CA PRO A 181 -29.81 -11.43 13.72
C PRO A 181 -28.84 -10.25 13.78
N VAL A 182 -28.50 -9.82 15.00
CA VAL A 182 -27.76 -8.57 15.28
C VAL A 182 -26.27 -8.64 14.87
N ASN A 183 -25.99 -9.17 13.68
CA ASN A 183 -24.66 -9.59 13.26
C ASN A 183 -24.37 -9.33 11.75
N ILE A 184 -25.18 -8.50 11.10
CA ILE A 184 -24.92 -8.02 9.72
C ILE A 184 -24.50 -6.56 9.79
N ASP A 185 -23.24 -6.29 10.05
CA ASP A 185 -22.72 -4.94 10.07
C ASP A 185 -22.55 -4.36 8.64
N ILE A 186 -22.24 -3.07 8.56
CA ILE A 186 -21.98 -2.39 7.28
C ILE A 186 -20.80 -3.03 6.52
N THR A 187 -19.89 -3.72 7.23
CA THR A 187 -18.75 -4.43 6.66
C THR A 187 -19.20 -5.69 5.93
N THR A 188 -20.11 -6.46 6.52
CA THR A 188 -20.74 -7.65 5.94
C THR A 188 -21.53 -7.27 4.69
N LEU A 189 -22.28 -6.14 4.73
CA LEU A 189 -22.95 -5.60 3.54
C LEU A 189 -21.95 -5.18 2.44
N LYS A 190 -20.82 -4.56 2.81
CA LYS A 190 -19.75 -4.25 1.84
C LYS A 190 -19.17 -5.51 1.21
N GLN A 191 -18.99 -6.59 1.99
CA GLN A 191 -18.48 -7.86 1.51
C GLN A 191 -19.50 -8.58 0.60
N ALA A 192 -20.79 -8.53 0.92
CA ALA A 192 -21.86 -9.06 0.09
C ALA A 192 -21.97 -8.32 -1.26
N ILE A 193 -21.82 -6.99 -1.25
CA ILE A 193 -21.75 -6.19 -2.48
C ILE A 193 -20.52 -6.55 -3.28
N TRP A 194 -19.36 -6.58 -2.63
CA TRP A 194 -18.12 -6.92 -3.30
C TRP A 194 -18.22 -8.30 -3.97
N THR A 195 -18.70 -9.33 -3.28
CA THR A 195 -18.87 -10.68 -3.84
C THR A 195 -19.94 -10.76 -4.94
N SER A 196 -21.04 -10.01 -4.83
CA SER A 196 -22.11 -10.00 -5.84
C SER A 196 -21.72 -9.22 -7.10
N ASP A 197 -20.94 -8.15 -6.93
CA ASP A 197 -20.31 -7.38 -8.01
C ASP A 197 -18.99 -8.02 -8.51
N SER A 198 -18.65 -9.22 -8.04
CA SER A 198 -17.46 -9.96 -8.46
C SER A 198 -17.78 -11.26 -9.21
N ILE A 199 -19.04 -11.53 -9.53
CA ILE A 199 -19.36 -12.66 -10.43
C ILE A 199 -19.17 -12.16 -11.86
N ALA A 200 -18.22 -12.76 -12.58
CA ALA A 200 -18.02 -12.48 -14.00
C ALA A 200 -19.09 -13.21 -14.82
N SER A 201 -19.60 -12.55 -15.87
CA SER A 201 -20.47 -13.23 -16.85
C SER A 201 -19.64 -14.13 -17.77
N ALA A 202 -20.28 -15.12 -18.41
CA ALA A 202 -19.61 -15.97 -19.40
C ALA A 202 -18.99 -15.16 -20.56
N GLU A 203 -19.62 -14.04 -20.94
CA GLU A 203 -19.08 -13.12 -21.96
C GLU A 203 -17.82 -12.40 -21.46
N GLU A 204 -17.78 -12.01 -20.19
CA GLU A 204 -16.62 -11.36 -19.58
C GLU A 204 -15.44 -12.33 -19.45
N VAL A 205 -15.71 -13.61 -19.13
CA VAL A 205 -14.69 -14.68 -19.11
C VAL A 205 -14.19 -14.98 -20.52
N ALA A 206 -15.08 -15.16 -21.50
CA ALA A 206 -14.69 -15.41 -22.90
C ALA A 206 -13.89 -14.23 -23.48
N TRP A 207 -14.25 -12.99 -23.13
CA TRP A 207 -13.44 -11.82 -23.46
C TRP A 207 -12.05 -11.92 -22.83
N ALA A 208 -11.94 -12.28 -21.54
CA ALA A 208 -10.67 -12.40 -20.85
C ALA A 208 -9.79 -13.48 -21.49
N GLU A 209 -10.33 -14.67 -21.78
CA GLU A 209 -9.63 -15.76 -22.47
C GLU A 209 -9.07 -15.32 -23.81
N LYS A 210 -9.92 -14.70 -24.65
CA LYS A 210 -9.52 -14.17 -25.96
C LYS A 210 -8.40 -13.12 -25.84
N VAL A 211 -8.48 -12.25 -24.85
CA VAL A 211 -7.47 -11.21 -24.62
C VAL A 211 -6.14 -11.82 -24.17
N ILE A 212 -6.18 -12.84 -23.31
CA ILE A 212 -5.00 -13.56 -22.83
C ILE A 212 -4.31 -14.28 -23.99
N GLU A 213 -5.08 -14.93 -24.87
CA GLU A 213 -4.56 -15.60 -26.06
C GLU A 213 -3.87 -14.62 -27.01
N GLN A 214 -4.50 -13.48 -27.27
CA GLN A 214 -3.98 -12.48 -28.21
C GLN A 214 -2.82 -11.64 -27.64
N ASN A 215 -2.80 -11.45 -26.33
CA ASN A 215 -1.80 -10.66 -25.64
C ASN A 215 -1.54 -11.30 -24.26
N PRO A 216 -0.64 -12.29 -24.16
CA PRO A 216 -0.39 -12.97 -22.90
C PRO A 216 0.27 -12.03 -21.88
N PRO A 217 0.00 -12.22 -20.57
CA PRO A 217 0.55 -11.35 -19.54
C PRO A 217 2.07 -11.41 -19.50
N GLY A 218 2.71 -10.26 -19.71
CA GLY A 218 4.16 -10.10 -19.59
C GLY A 218 4.64 -9.96 -18.14
N LYS A 219 5.93 -9.66 -17.97
CA LYS A 219 6.57 -9.45 -16.65
C LYS A 219 5.94 -8.31 -15.82
N ASN A 220 5.26 -7.36 -16.45
CA ASN A 220 4.62 -6.23 -15.77
C ASN A 220 3.09 -6.33 -15.87
N MET A 221 2.50 -7.01 -14.89
CA MET A 221 1.06 -7.23 -14.80
C MET A 221 0.25 -5.94 -14.82
N ILE A 222 0.72 -4.86 -14.18
CA ILE A 222 -0.01 -3.58 -14.16
C ILE A 222 -0.05 -2.96 -15.56
N ALA A 223 1.08 -2.95 -16.29
CA ALA A 223 1.13 -2.43 -17.65
C ALA A 223 0.21 -3.23 -18.57
N TRP A 224 0.31 -4.55 -18.52
CA TRP A 224 -0.57 -5.44 -19.28
C TRP A 224 -2.06 -5.20 -18.98
N LEU A 225 -2.44 -5.11 -17.69
CA LEU A 225 -3.82 -4.82 -17.31
C LEU A 225 -4.31 -3.46 -17.82
N VAL A 226 -3.45 -2.45 -17.87
CA VAL A 226 -3.80 -1.14 -18.45
C VAL A 226 -3.97 -1.25 -19.97
N ASP A 227 -3.11 -2.01 -20.65
CA ASP A 227 -3.19 -2.21 -22.10
C ASP A 227 -4.45 -2.96 -22.52
N ILE A 228 -4.84 -4.03 -21.81
CA ILE A 228 -6.08 -4.76 -22.14
C ILE A 228 -7.33 -3.90 -21.93
N GLN A 229 -7.30 -3.01 -20.93
CA GLN A 229 -8.41 -2.08 -20.67
C GLN A 229 -8.47 -0.94 -21.71
N ARG A 230 -7.40 -0.69 -22.46
CA ARG A 230 -7.37 0.29 -23.55
C ARG A 230 -7.87 -0.27 -24.87
N ARG A 231 -8.16 -1.57 -24.95
CA ARG A 231 -8.66 -2.19 -26.17
C ARG A 231 -10.09 -1.69 -26.47
N PRO A 232 -10.45 -1.53 -27.76
CA PRO A 232 -11.76 -1.03 -28.15
C PRO A 232 -12.91 -1.99 -27.80
N ASP A 233 -12.62 -3.29 -27.65
CA ASP A 233 -13.57 -4.33 -27.27
C ASP A 233 -13.75 -4.46 -25.74
N TYR A 234 -12.98 -3.71 -24.94
CA TYR A 234 -13.15 -3.71 -23.49
C TYR A 234 -14.36 -2.88 -23.06
N GLN A 235 -15.31 -3.54 -22.42
CA GLN A 235 -16.39 -2.87 -21.70
C GLN A 235 -15.93 -2.57 -20.28
N GLU A 236 -16.13 -1.33 -19.82
CA GLU A 236 -15.65 -0.93 -18.50
C GLU A 236 -16.41 -1.64 -17.36
N GLN A 237 -15.82 -2.70 -16.81
CA GLN A 237 -16.38 -3.50 -15.73
C GLN A 237 -15.84 -3.10 -14.36
N GLY A 238 -16.50 -3.48 -13.27
CA GLY A 238 -15.99 -3.31 -11.90
C GLY A 238 -14.66 -4.05 -11.66
N SER A 239 -13.81 -3.59 -10.72
CA SER A 239 -12.53 -4.26 -10.42
C SER A 239 -12.72 -5.71 -9.96
N GLY A 240 -13.84 -6.01 -9.28
CA GLY A 240 -14.20 -7.35 -8.84
C GLY A 240 -14.51 -8.28 -10.01
N ARG A 241 -15.39 -7.85 -10.93
CA ARG A 241 -15.69 -8.60 -12.18
C ARG A 241 -14.46 -8.89 -12.99
N LEU A 242 -13.63 -7.87 -13.28
CA LEU A 242 -12.40 -8.09 -14.06
C LEU A 242 -11.43 -9.04 -13.34
N HIS A 243 -11.31 -8.95 -12.02
CA HIS A 243 -10.50 -9.88 -11.24
C HIS A 243 -11.00 -11.33 -11.39
N CYS A 244 -12.30 -11.55 -11.30
CA CYS A 244 -12.86 -12.90 -11.40
C CYS A 244 -12.86 -13.42 -12.83
N ALA A 245 -13.19 -12.58 -13.83
CA ALA A 245 -13.09 -12.96 -15.24
C ALA A 245 -11.67 -13.42 -15.60
N LEU A 246 -10.65 -12.71 -15.11
CA LEU A 246 -9.25 -13.11 -15.28
C LEU A 246 -8.92 -14.40 -14.54
N ALA A 247 -9.42 -14.57 -13.30
CA ALA A 247 -9.17 -15.78 -12.52
C ALA A 247 -9.80 -17.03 -13.17
N ASP A 248 -11.04 -16.90 -13.66
CA ASP A 248 -11.78 -17.96 -14.36
C ASP A 248 -11.11 -18.29 -15.72
N ALA A 249 -10.54 -17.28 -16.39
CA ALA A 249 -9.72 -17.45 -17.59
C ALA A 249 -8.27 -17.92 -17.31
N GLY A 250 -7.93 -18.30 -16.08
CA GLY A 250 -6.64 -18.90 -15.72
C GLY A 250 -5.53 -17.92 -15.30
N ILE A 251 -5.81 -16.63 -15.16
CA ILE A 251 -4.87 -15.60 -14.68
C ILE A 251 -5.16 -15.21 -13.24
N SER A 252 -4.34 -15.70 -12.32
CA SER A 252 -4.38 -15.29 -10.91
C SER A 252 -3.70 -13.94 -10.70
N VAL A 253 -4.50 -12.89 -10.49
CA VAL A 253 -4.02 -11.54 -10.15
C VAL A 253 -4.67 -11.03 -8.87
N LYS A 254 -3.96 -10.22 -8.06
CA LYS A 254 -4.55 -9.62 -6.87
C LYS A 254 -5.56 -8.53 -7.25
N VAL A 255 -6.72 -8.49 -6.58
CA VAL A 255 -7.75 -7.44 -6.73
C VAL A 255 -7.18 -6.02 -6.61
N GLN A 256 -6.19 -5.84 -5.72
CA GLN A 256 -5.51 -4.55 -5.53
C GLN A 256 -4.76 -4.11 -6.79
N THR A 257 -4.12 -5.05 -7.49
CA THR A 257 -3.41 -4.81 -8.75
C THR A 257 -4.40 -4.42 -9.85
N VAL A 258 -5.55 -5.09 -9.93
CA VAL A 258 -6.64 -4.74 -10.86
C VAL A 258 -7.17 -3.33 -10.58
N THR A 259 -7.42 -3.01 -9.31
CA THR A 259 -7.89 -1.69 -8.89
C THR A 259 -6.89 -0.59 -9.23
N GLN A 260 -5.60 -0.84 -9.00
CA GLN A 260 -4.53 0.08 -9.36
C GLN A 260 -4.43 0.28 -10.88
N ALA A 261 -4.48 -0.79 -11.66
CA ALA A 261 -4.48 -0.71 -13.12
C ALA A 261 -5.69 0.07 -13.65
N LYS A 262 -6.89 -0.14 -13.10
CA LYS A 262 -8.07 0.66 -13.45
C LYS A 262 -7.89 2.15 -13.14
N THR A 263 -7.24 2.47 -12.03
CA THR A 263 -6.95 3.86 -11.66
C THR A 263 -5.98 4.49 -12.67
N LEU A 264 -4.97 3.75 -13.10
CA LEU A 264 -4.02 4.17 -14.12
C LEU A 264 -4.67 4.31 -15.50
N PHE A 265 -5.53 3.36 -15.90
CA PHE A 265 -6.32 3.41 -17.12
C PHE A 265 -7.16 4.69 -17.21
N ARG A 266 -7.83 5.06 -16.11
CA ARG A 266 -8.66 6.29 -16.03
C ARG A 266 -7.83 7.57 -15.91
N THR A 267 -6.54 7.48 -15.62
CA THR A 267 -5.69 8.66 -15.42
C THR A 267 -5.39 9.33 -16.77
N ARG A 268 -5.71 10.62 -16.87
CA ARG A 268 -5.38 11.44 -18.04
C ARG A 268 -4.16 12.32 -17.78
N THR A 269 -3.25 12.36 -18.74
CA THR A 269 -2.12 13.30 -18.80
C THR A 269 -2.55 14.55 -19.55
N THR A 270 -2.13 15.72 -19.10
CA THR A 270 -2.43 16.98 -19.80
C THR A 270 -1.52 17.17 -21.01
N GLU A 271 -1.93 18.01 -21.96
CA GLU A 271 -1.12 18.34 -23.13
C GLU A 271 0.22 18.96 -22.73
N ALA A 272 0.23 19.85 -21.73
CA ALA A 272 1.46 20.44 -21.19
C ALA A 272 2.42 19.38 -20.62
N GLN A 273 1.90 18.38 -19.90
CA GLN A 273 2.68 17.25 -19.39
C GLN A 273 3.28 16.41 -20.52
N GLN A 274 2.48 16.10 -21.55
CA GLN A 274 2.92 15.33 -22.70
C GLN A 274 3.96 16.09 -23.54
N ALA A 275 3.75 17.38 -23.79
CA ALA A 275 4.67 18.24 -24.52
C ALA A 275 6.02 18.37 -23.78
N TRP A 276 5.99 18.61 -22.47
CA TRP A 276 7.19 18.66 -21.66
C TRP A 276 7.95 17.31 -21.67
N PHE A 277 7.23 16.19 -21.52
CA PHE A 277 7.85 14.86 -21.56
C PHE A 277 8.51 14.59 -22.91
N SER A 278 7.78 14.84 -24.00
CA SER A 278 8.24 14.60 -25.37
C SER A 278 9.45 15.46 -25.74
N LYS A 279 9.52 16.69 -25.23
CA LYS A 279 10.68 17.59 -25.39
C LYS A 279 11.93 17.10 -24.64
N ASN A 280 11.77 16.60 -23.42
CA ASN A 280 12.91 16.34 -22.51
C ASN A 280 13.37 14.88 -22.50
N TRP A 281 12.48 13.93 -22.76
CA TRP A 281 12.78 12.50 -22.65
C TRP A 281 13.84 12.00 -23.66
N PRO A 282 13.83 12.39 -24.94
CA PRO A 282 14.81 11.89 -25.92
C PRO A 282 16.26 12.08 -25.48
N ALA A 283 16.60 13.30 -25.04
CA ALA A 283 17.93 13.66 -24.57
C ALA A 283 18.38 12.82 -23.35
N ILE A 284 17.45 12.46 -22.46
CA ILE A 284 17.76 11.69 -21.25
C ILE A 284 17.83 10.19 -21.54
N SER A 285 16.97 9.72 -22.44
CA SER A 285 16.85 8.32 -22.80
C SER A 285 18.13 7.78 -23.45
N ALA A 286 18.88 8.64 -24.16
CA ALA A 286 20.15 8.32 -24.82
C ALA A 286 21.29 7.96 -23.85
N HIS A 287 21.21 8.40 -22.60
CA HIS A 287 22.25 8.08 -21.62
C HIS A 287 22.20 6.59 -21.21
N LYS A 288 23.37 5.94 -21.13
CA LYS A 288 23.53 4.57 -20.61
C LYS A 288 23.54 4.55 -19.07
N ILE A 289 22.41 4.94 -18.46
CA ILE A 289 22.21 4.94 -17.01
C ILE A 289 20.94 4.17 -16.64
N SER A 290 20.82 3.76 -15.37
CA SER A 290 19.64 3.04 -14.89
C SER A 290 18.35 3.86 -15.06
N MET A 291 17.23 3.16 -15.28
CA MET A 291 15.93 3.81 -15.51
C MET A 291 15.54 4.76 -14.37
N ARG A 292 15.81 4.38 -13.11
CA ARG A 292 15.63 5.25 -11.95
C ARG A 292 16.37 6.59 -12.10
N LYS A 293 17.66 6.54 -12.45
CA LYS A 293 18.47 7.75 -12.69
C LYS A 293 17.95 8.56 -13.89
N LYS A 294 17.38 7.91 -14.92
CA LYS A 294 16.73 8.61 -16.05
C LYS A 294 15.49 9.38 -15.58
N VAL A 295 14.61 8.75 -14.80
CA VAL A 295 13.41 9.39 -14.25
C VAL A 295 13.80 10.56 -13.35
N ASP A 296 14.77 10.39 -12.45
CA ASP A 296 15.22 11.46 -11.56
C ASP A 296 15.81 12.65 -12.34
N ARG A 297 16.60 12.39 -13.39
CA ARG A 297 17.12 13.44 -14.28
C ARG A 297 16.02 14.15 -15.06
N LEU A 298 14.99 13.40 -15.49
CA LEU A 298 13.85 13.96 -16.21
C LEU A 298 13.08 14.94 -15.32
N LEU A 299 12.78 14.54 -14.09
CA LEU A 299 12.05 15.39 -13.16
C LEU A 299 12.83 16.62 -12.69
N LYS A 300 14.15 16.67 -12.89
CA LYS A 300 15.00 17.85 -12.61
C LYS A 300 15.09 18.84 -13.78
N ARG A 301 14.49 18.54 -14.94
CA ARG A 301 14.48 19.47 -16.08
C ARG A 301 13.59 20.68 -15.77
N GLN A 302 14.01 21.84 -16.25
CA GLN A 302 13.27 23.09 -16.10
C GLN A 302 11.91 23.03 -16.82
N GLY A 303 10.97 23.85 -16.36
CA GLY A 303 9.61 23.94 -16.93
C GLY A 303 8.75 22.71 -16.69
N ARG A 304 9.06 21.90 -15.66
CA ARG A 304 8.27 20.70 -15.30
C ARG A 304 6.87 21.12 -14.83
N PRO A 305 5.78 20.66 -15.50
CA PRO A 305 4.43 20.87 -15.00
C PRO A 305 4.17 20.01 -13.76
N GLU A 306 3.25 20.45 -12.89
CA GLU A 306 2.80 19.62 -11.78
C GLU A 306 2.15 18.33 -12.30
N MET A 307 2.47 17.21 -11.65
CA MET A 307 1.92 15.91 -12.02
C MET A 307 1.88 14.95 -10.84
N THR A 308 0.89 14.09 -10.85
CA THR A 308 0.75 12.98 -9.89
C THR A 308 1.60 11.79 -10.31
N THR A 309 1.76 10.83 -9.39
CA THR A 309 2.43 9.54 -9.68
C THR A 309 1.79 8.80 -10.84
N SER A 310 0.46 8.72 -10.85
CA SER A 310 -0.28 8.06 -11.92
C SER A 310 -0.04 8.73 -13.27
N GLN A 311 0.00 10.07 -13.31
CA GLN A 311 0.27 10.82 -14.54
C GLN A 311 1.69 10.58 -15.05
N LEU A 312 2.70 10.63 -14.17
CA LEU A 312 4.08 10.32 -14.56
C LEU A 312 4.20 8.89 -15.10
N TRP A 313 3.60 7.91 -14.43
CA TRP A 313 3.60 6.54 -14.90
C TRP A 313 2.95 6.41 -16.28
N CYS A 314 1.80 7.08 -16.50
CA CYS A 314 1.11 7.09 -17.79
C CYS A 314 1.96 7.73 -18.91
N LEU A 315 2.73 8.79 -18.65
CA LEU A 315 3.62 9.40 -19.64
C LEU A 315 4.68 8.39 -20.14
N PHE A 316 5.32 7.67 -19.23
CA PHE A 316 6.28 6.62 -19.57
C PHE A 316 5.62 5.45 -20.31
N HIS A 317 4.46 5.02 -19.83
CA HIS A 317 3.69 3.94 -20.44
C HIS A 317 3.30 4.29 -21.89
N ASN A 318 2.76 5.48 -22.12
CA ASN A 318 2.38 5.99 -23.44
C ASN A 318 3.60 6.11 -24.38
N ALA A 319 4.78 6.40 -23.83
CA ALA A 319 6.04 6.40 -24.58
C ALA A 319 6.64 4.99 -24.79
N LYS A 320 5.88 3.92 -24.52
CA LYS A 320 6.32 2.52 -24.59
C LYS A 320 7.57 2.23 -23.73
N ARG A 321 7.67 2.87 -22.57
CA ARG A 321 8.77 2.68 -21.61
C ARG A 321 8.24 2.06 -20.33
N SER A 322 8.82 0.93 -19.95
CA SER A 322 8.47 0.24 -18.72
C SER A 322 9.13 0.90 -17.52
N ILE A 323 8.31 1.46 -16.63
CA ILE A 323 8.69 1.82 -15.27
C ILE A 323 7.69 1.22 -14.29
N SER A 324 8.13 0.88 -13.08
CA SER A 324 7.20 0.49 -12.02
C SER A 324 6.52 1.74 -11.44
N TYR A 325 5.29 1.57 -10.94
CA TYR A 325 4.56 2.63 -10.24
C TYR A 325 5.35 3.16 -9.02
N SER A 326 6.06 2.27 -8.33
CA SER A 326 6.91 2.62 -7.19
C SER A 326 8.09 3.52 -7.58
N VAL A 327 8.68 3.33 -8.77
CA VAL A 327 9.73 4.22 -9.27
C VAL A 327 9.16 5.62 -9.54
N ALA A 328 8.00 5.71 -10.18
CA ALA A 328 7.33 7.00 -10.41
C ALA A 328 7.00 7.73 -9.09
N TYR A 329 6.45 7.00 -8.11
CA TYR A 329 6.07 7.56 -6.81
C TYR A 329 7.28 8.17 -6.10
N LYS A 330 8.37 7.41 -6.01
CA LYS A 330 9.56 7.85 -5.28
C LYS A 330 10.29 8.97 -5.99
N ALA A 331 10.36 8.94 -7.32
CA ALA A 331 10.99 10.00 -8.08
C ALA A 331 10.24 11.33 -7.86
N LEU A 332 8.91 11.32 -7.88
CA LEU A 332 8.13 12.53 -7.54
C LEU A 332 8.27 12.92 -6.08
N ALA A 333 8.19 11.96 -5.14
CA ALA A 333 8.34 12.26 -3.72
C ALA A 333 9.71 12.86 -3.38
N THR A 334 10.77 12.44 -4.05
CA THR A 334 12.13 12.99 -3.88
C THR A 334 12.37 14.31 -4.59
N THR A 335 11.59 14.60 -5.64
CA THR A 335 11.71 15.87 -6.38
C THR A 335 10.77 16.96 -5.83
N SER A 336 9.64 16.56 -5.24
CA SER A 336 8.66 17.44 -4.60
C SER A 336 8.91 17.60 -3.09
N GLY A 337 9.66 16.69 -2.47
CA GLY A 337 10.16 16.85 -1.12
C GLY A 337 11.38 17.76 -1.07
N SER A 338 11.45 18.62 -0.05
CA SER A 338 12.66 19.40 0.26
C SER A 338 13.87 18.45 0.29
N GLN A 339 14.87 18.72 -0.53
CA GLN A 339 16.13 17.98 -0.52
C GLN A 339 16.66 17.91 0.93
N PRO A 340 17.16 16.74 1.40
CA PRO A 340 17.62 16.65 2.77
C PRO A 340 18.71 17.67 3.03
N THR A 341 18.56 18.40 4.13
CA THR A 341 19.53 19.41 4.54
C THR A 341 20.89 18.75 4.83
N PRO A 342 22.01 19.48 4.72
CA PRO A 342 23.33 18.94 5.08
C PRO A 342 23.36 18.36 6.51
N GLN A 343 22.64 18.96 7.44
CA GLN A 343 22.51 18.49 8.82
C GLN A 343 21.76 17.16 8.89
N GLN A 344 20.63 17.01 8.20
CA GLN A 344 19.89 15.74 8.12
C GLN A 344 20.75 14.63 7.52
N LYS A 345 21.52 14.94 6.46
CA LYS A 345 22.48 14.00 5.85
C LYS A 345 23.52 13.54 6.86
N LYS A 346 24.12 14.48 7.61
CA LYS A 346 25.13 14.20 8.62
C LYS A 346 24.59 13.30 9.73
N ILE A 347 23.42 13.64 10.28
CA ILE A 347 22.77 12.86 11.36
C ILE A 347 22.52 11.41 10.91
N VAL A 348 21.88 11.22 9.75
CA VAL A 348 21.56 9.88 9.22
C VAL A 348 22.83 9.06 9.00
N LYS A 349 23.87 9.63 8.37
CA LYS A 349 25.14 8.92 8.12
C LYS A 349 25.87 8.57 9.42
N GLN A 350 25.95 9.48 10.37
CA GLN A 350 26.60 9.24 11.67
C GLN A 350 25.91 8.12 12.45
N LEU A 351 24.57 8.16 12.53
CA LEU A 351 23.80 7.12 13.21
C LEU A 351 23.92 5.78 12.49
N TRP A 352 23.86 5.79 11.15
CA TRP A 352 24.09 4.59 10.36
C TRP A 352 25.40 3.91 10.77
N HIS A 353 26.52 4.64 10.77
CA HIS A 353 27.83 4.12 11.18
C HIS A 353 27.88 3.69 12.65
N LYS A 354 27.22 4.41 13.55
CA LYS A 354 27.18 4.08 14.99
C LYS A 354 26.43 2.78 15.31
N ILE A 355 25.36 2.47 14.58
CA ILE A 355 24.50 1.31 14.86
C ILE A 355 25.21 -0.03 14.64
N ASP A 356 26.12 -0.08 13.66
CA ASP A 356 26.87 -1.29 13.32
C ASP A 356 28.23 -0.87 12.72
N PRO A 357 29.20 -0.54 13.59
CA PRO A 357 30.52 -0.08 13.16
C PRO A 357 31.28 -1.19 12.42
N ASP A 358 31.09 -2.44 12.81
CA ASP A 358 31.81 -3.61 12.26
C ASP A 358 31.11 -4.25 11.06
N THR A 359 29.97 -3.71 10.60
CA THR A 359 29.18 -4.22 9.46
C THR A 359 28.73 -5.67 9.59
N ARG A 360 28.49 -6.16 10.81
CA ARG A 360 28.07 -7.56 11.07
C ARG A 360 26.55 -7.76 10.94
N MET A 361 25.80 -6.67 10.83
CA MET A 361 24.34 -6.66 10.74
C MET A 361 23.89 -6.52 9.29
N SER A 362 22.82 -7.21 8.91
CA SER A 362 22.19 -7.02 7.61
C SER A 362 21.74 -5.56 7.46
N ARG A 363 21.85 -5.05 6.24
CA ARG A 363 21.42 -3.68 5.90
C ARG A 363 19.95 -3.45 6.28
N LEU A 364 19.10 -4.47 6.18
CA LEU A 364 17.69 -4.39 6.52
C LEU A 364 17.49 -4.20 8.03
N LYS A 365 18.13 -5.00 8.87
CA LYS A 365 18.05 -4.87 10.33
C LYS A 365 18.67 -3.56 10.81
N ARG A 366 19.79 -3.14 10.20
CA ARG A 366 20.43 -1.85 10.47
C ARG A 366 19.51 -0.68 10.12
N LEU A 367 18.82 -0.74 8.98
CA LEU A 367 17.80 0.24 8.60
C LEU A 367 16.63 0.25 9.59
N GLY A 368 16.18 -0.93 10.03
CA GLY A 368 15.15 -1.05 11.07
C GLY A 368 15.55 -0.42 12.41
N LYS A 369 16.79 -0.61 12.85
CA LYS A 369 17.34 0.06 14.05
C LYS A 369 17.45 1.58 13.84
N LEU A 370 17.95 2.02 12.68
CA LEU A 370 18.06 3.44 12.35
C LEU A 370 16.70 4.13 12.41
N LEU A 371 15.66 3.54 11.81
CA LEU A 371 14.31 4.11 11.80
C LEU A 371 13.66 4.17 13.19
N ARG A 372 14.18 3.46 14.21
CA ARG A 372 13.76 3.60 15.61
C ARG A 372 14.50 4.70 16.36
N GLU A 373 15.64 5.16 15.87
CA GLU A 373 16.46 6.13 16.59
C GLU A 373 15.68 7.43 16.79
N PRO A 374 15.55 7.94 18.04
CA PRO A 374 14.77 9.15 18.32
C PRO A 374 15.21 10.35 17.47
N ALA A 375 16.51 10.44 17.18
CA ALA A 375 17.13 11.50 16.39
C ALA A 375 16.69 11.54 14.91
N VAL A 376 16.10 10.47 14.38
CA VAL A 376 15.55 10.42 13.00
C VAL A 376 14.07 10.08 12.99
N SER A 377 13.41 10.01 14.15
CA SER A 377 11.98 9.68 14.28
C SER A 377 11.07 10.67 13.57
N THR A 378 11.52 11.92 13.39
CA THR A 378 10.82 12.98 12.64
C THR A 378 11.13 12.98 11.14
N PHE A 379 12.09 12.18 10.68
CA PHE A 379 12.47 12.12 9.28
C PHE A 379 11.59 11.12 8.53
N SER A 380 11.20 11.47 7.30
CA SER A 380 10.47 10.51 6.47
C SER A 380 11.38 9.34 6.08
N PRO A 381 10.88 8.09 6.02
CA PRO A 381 11.65 6.94 5.56
C PRO A 381 12.24 7.13 4.16
N LEU A 382 11.56 7.89 3.30
CA LEU A 382 12.04 8.27 1.98
C LEU A 382 13.25 9.20 2.03
N LEU A 383 13.30 10.14 3.00
CA LEU A 383 14.46 10.98 3.23
C LEU A 383 15.66 10.13 3.67
N ILE A 384 15.47 9.25 4.64
CA ILE A 384 16.53 8.34 5.12
C ILE A 384 17.03 7.47 3.98
N GLN A 385 16.12 6.89 3.19
CA GLN A 385 16.47 6.13 2.01
C GLN A 385 17.29 6.98 1.02
N TYR A 386 16.89 8.24 0.77
CA TYR A 386 17.60 9.14 -0.13
C TYR A 386 19.02 9.43 0.34
N VAL A 387 19.21 9.71 1.64
CA VAL A 387 20.54 9.94 2.22
C VAL A 387 21.44 8.71 2.12
N LEU A 388 20.86 7.53 2.31
CA LEU A 388 21.57 6.24 2.25
C LEU A 388 21.62 5.63 0.84
N ASN A 389 21.09 6.30 -0.18
CA ASN A 389 21.19 5.85 -1.57
C ASN A 389 22.52 6.31 -2.21
N ASP A 390 23.58 6.30 -1.41
CA ASP A 390 24.99 6.48 -1.79
C ASP A 390 25.53 5.12 -2.27
N PRO A 391 26.38 5.04 -3.30
CA PRO A 391 27.02 3.79 -3.76
C PRO A 391 27.63 2.91 -2.65
N HIS A 392 27.97 3.47 -1.48
CA HIS A 392 28.57 2.73 -0.37
C HIS A 392 27.56 2.05 0.58
N TYR A 393 26.26 2.38 0.51
CA TYR A 393 25.26 1.83 1.45
C TYR A 393 24.17 0.99 0.79
N ILE A 394 23.84 1.24 -0.48
CA ILE A 394 22.86 0.52 -1.33
C ILE A 394 21.63 0.02 -0.54
N ILE A 395 20.66 0.92 -0.31
CA ILE A 395 19.38 0.61 0.32
C ILE A 395 18.27 0.54 -0.73
N THR A 396 17.73 -0.67 -0.94
CA THR A 396 16.65 -0.89 -1.91
C THR A 396 15.30 -0.44 -1.37
N ASN A 397 14.35 -0.21 -2.28
CA ASN A 397 12.98 0.17 -1.93
C ASN A 397 12.31 -0.88 -1.05
N VAL A 398 12.48 -2.15 -1.45
CA VAL A 398 11.92 -3.32 -0.80
C VAL A 398 12.42 -3.42 0.64
N MET A 399 13.70 -3.09 0.89
CA MET A 399 14.25 -3.06 2.25
C MET A 399 13.58 -1.98 3.12
N THR A 400 13.36 -0.78 2.60
CA THR A 400 12.68 0.29 3.34
C THR A 400 11.23 -0.09 3.67
N GLU A 401 10.52 -0.71 2.74
CA GLU A 401 9.14 -1.17 2.93
C GLU A 401 9.05 -2.27 3.98
N TYR A 402 9.92 -3.29 3.93
CA TYR A 402 9.97 -4.34 4.96
C TYR A 402 10.34 -3.77 6.32
N ALA A 403 11.32 -2.87 6.39
CA ALA A 403 11.70 -2.26 7.65
C ALA A 403 10.55 -1.46 8.26
N GLN A 404 9.89 -0.61 7.47
CA GLN A 404 8.75 0.18 7.95
C GLN A 404 7.56 -0.70 8.34
N ALA A 405 7.25 -1.74 7.56
CA ALA A 405 6.20 -2.68 7.88
C ALA A 405 6.48 -3.44 9.19
N ALA A 406 7.74 -3.79 9.45
CA ALA A 406 8.17 -4.40 10.70
C ALA A 406 8.05 -3.45 11.90
N LEU A 407 8.32 -2.15 11.71
CA LEU A 407 8.12 -1.14 12.77
C LEU A 407 6.65 -0.90 13.10
N ASN A 408 5.79 -0.95 12.08
CA ASN A 408 4.35 -0.76 12.21
C ASN A 408 3.60 -2.03 12.64
N ALA A 409 4.29 -3.17 12.73
CA ALA A 409 3.69 -4.41 13.17
C ALA A 409 3.29 -4.30 14.64
N ASP A 410 2.04 -4.66 14.93
CA ASP A 410 1.53 -4.68 16.30
C ASP A 410 2.17 -5.85 17.08
N ILE A 411 2.87 -5.50 18.16
CA ILE A 411 3.63 -6.43 19.00
C ILE A 411 3.18 -6.24 20.43
N SER A 412 2.51 -7.26 20.95
CA SER A 412 2.10 -7.31 22.34
C SER A 412 3.26 -7.72 23.25
N SER A 413 3.11 -7.44 24.54
CA SER A 413 4.02 -7.91 25.58
C SER A 413 4.13 -9.44 25.59
N ALA A 414 3.05 -10.15 25.26
CA ALA A 414 3.02 -11.60 25.18
C ALA A 414 3.89 -12.13 24.01
N ASP A 415 3.83 -11.47 22.84
CA ASP A 415 4.68 -11.82 21.69
C ASP A 415 6.17 -11.67 22.03
N LEU A 416 6.54 -10.58 22.73
CA LEU A 416 7.91 -10.33 23.18
C LEU A 416 8.38 -11.36 24.21
N ALA A 417 7.52 -11.70 25.18
CA ALA A 417 7.84 -12.71 26.18
C ALA A 417 8.05 -14.09 25.54
N TRP A 418 7.20 -14.44 24.57
CA TRP A 418 7.32 -15.67 23.80
C TRP A 418 8.64 -15.74 23.03
N ILE A 419 8.98 -14.73 22.22
CA ILE A 419 10.21 -14.81 21.41
C ILE A 419 11.48 -14.80 22.29
N LYS A 420 11.47 -14.07 23.41
CA LYS A 420 12.58 -14.08 24.38
C LYS A 420 12.76 -15.44 25.04
N ARG A 421 11.67 -16.15 25.36
CA ARG A 421 11.71 -17.52 25.87
C ARG A 421 12.25 -18.49 24.83
N MET A 422 11.92 -18.28 23.55
CA MET A 422 12.40 -19.12 22.46
C MET A 422 13.84 -18.83 22.04
N ARG A 423 14.40 -17.65 22.38
CA ARG A 423 15.75 -17.21 22.00
C ARG A 423 16.84 -18.29 22.17
N PRO A 424 16.96 -19.02 23.30
CA PRO A 424 18.04 -20.01 23.46
C PRO A 424 17.96 -21.18 22.47
N ARG A 425 16.79 -21.39 21.85
CA ARG A 425 16.51 -22.46 20.88
C ARG A 425 16.71 -22.02 19.43
N ILE A 426 16.97 -20.73 19.20
CA ILE A 426 17.16 -20.14 17.88
C ILE A 426 18.66 -19.91 17.68
N ASN A 427 19.26 -20.59 16.71
CA ASN A 427 20.64 -20.36 16.31
C ASN A 427 20.71 -20.10 14.81
N LEU A 428 20.41 -18.87 14.43
CA LEU A 428 20.38 -18.47 13.03
C LEU A 428 21.78 -18.16 12.46
N LYS A 429 22.85 -18.56 13.16
CA LYS A 429 24.21 -18.59 12.60
C LYS A 429 24.52 -19.91 11.89
N ALA A 430 23.60 -20.89 11.93
CA ALA A 430 23.72 -22.16 11.24
C ALA A 430 23.56 -22.02 9.71
N LYS A 431 23.76 -23.13 8.97
CA LYS A 431 23.53 -23.18 7.50
C LYS A 431 22.09 -22.78 7.17
N ARG A 432 21.88 -22.23 5.97
CA ARG A 432 20.58 -21.70 5.50
C ARG A 432 19.41 -22.70 5.64
N SER A 433 19.63 -23.98 5.36
CA SER A 433 18.62 -25.03 5.54
C SER A 433 18.20 -25.21 6.99
N GLU A 434 19.16 -25.12 7.91
CA GLU A 434 18.93 -25.23 9.34
C GLU A 434 18.25 -23.96 9.90
N GLN A 435 18.61 -22.78 9.39
CA GLN A 435 17.92 -21.53 9.71
C GLN A 435 16.43 -21.60 9.34
N LEU A 436 16.12 -22.08 8.13
CA LEU A 436 14.74 -22.25 7.68
C LEU A 436 13.97 -23.21 8.59
N ARG A 437 14.55 -24.37 8.88
CA ARG A 437 13.94 -25.38 9.76
C ARG A 437 13.71 -24.85 11.18
N GLN A 438 14.63 -24.05 11.73
CA GLN A 438 14.46 -23.44 13.05
C GLN A 438 13.34 -22.41 13.08
N ILE A 439 13.17 -21.62 11.99
CA ILE A 439 12.06 -20.68 11.87
C ILE A 439 10.73 -21.43 11.73
N GLU A 440 10.68 -22.52 10.97
CA GLU A 440 9.50 -23.40 10.89
C GLU A 440 9.16 -24.02 12.24
N ALA A 441 10.15 -24.53 12.98
CA ALA A 441 9.96 -25.07 14.32
C ALA A 441 9.46 -24.01 15.32
N LEU A 442 9.95 -22.78 15.20
CA LEU A 442 9.45 -21.64 15.98
C LEU A 442 7.98 -21.35 15.66
N LEU A 443 7.62 -21.34 14.38
CA LEU A 443 6.25 -21.08 13.91
C LEU A 443 5.26 -22.19 14.30
N ASN A 444 5.73 -23.44 14.36
CA ASN A 444 4.92 -24.62 14.75
C ASN A 444 4.86 -24.84 16.27
N HIS A 445 5.49 -23.98 17.08
CA HIS A 445 5.46 -24.11 18.54
C HIS A 445 4.04 -23.85 19.07
N GLU A 446 3.57 -24.63 20.05
CA GLU A 446 2.19 -24.56 20.59
C GLU A 446 1.81 -23.16 21.12
N GLN A 447 2.78 -22.43 21.64
CA GLN A 447 2.61 -21.07 22.16
C GLN A 447 2.89 -19.97 21.13
N CYS A 448 3.03 -20.32 19.85
CA CYS A 448 3.23 -19.35 18.78
C CYS A 448 1.99 -18.46 18.64
N PRO A 449 2.14 -17.12 18.57
CA PRO A 449 0.99 -16.23 18.39
C PRO A 449 0.23 -16.53 17.09
N GLN A 450 -1.09 -16.61 17.15
CA GLN A 450 -1.92 -17.02 15.99
C GLN A 450 -1.88 -16.04 14.81
N ASN A 451 -1.48 -14.78 15.04
CA ASN A 451 -1.46 -13.72 14.04
C ASN A 451 -0.05 -13.34 13.54
N ILE A 452 0.90 -14.28 13.55
CA ILE A 452 2.26 -14.02 13.05
C ILE A 452 2.23 -13.75 11.54
N THR A 453 2.66 -12.54 11.18
CA THR A 453 2.92 -12.11 9.79
C THR A 453 4.42 -12.01 9.54
N LEU A 454 4.83 -11.91 8.27
CA LEU A 454 6.22 -11.66 7.87
C LEU A 454 6.83 -10.48 8.66
N SER A 455 6.15 -9.34 8.67
CA SER A 455 6.63 -8.12 9.32
C SER A 455 6.72 -8.26 10.83
N LYS A 456 5.74 -8.94 11.45
CA LYS A 456 5.72 -9.19 12.90
C LYS A 456 6.85 -10.12 13.31
N LEU A 457 7.07 -11.24 12.60
CA LEU A 457 8.17 -12.16 12.91
C LEU A 457 9.53 -11.52 12.68
N LEU A 458 9.70 -10.79 11.58
CA LEU A 458 10.93 -10.05 11.27
C LEU A 458 11.29 -9.10 12.43
N ARG A 459 10.30 -8.37 12.94
CA ARG A 459 10.48 -7.48 14.07
C ARG A 459 10.81 -8.22 15.37
N LEU A 460 10.10 -9.30 15.70
CA LEU A 460 10.35 -10.09 16.91
C LEU A 460 11.76 -10.69 16.92
N LEU A 461 12.25 -11.17 15.77
CA LEU A 461 13.62 -11.67 15.64
C LEU A 461 14.66 -10.57 15.88
N TRP A 462 14.39 -9.32 15.47
CA TRP A 462 15.28 -8.20 15.79
C TRP A 462 15.36 -7.88 17.28
N GLU A 463 14.28 -8.10 18.05
CA GLU A 463 14.26 -7.86 19.51
C GLU A 463 15.14 -8.86 20.28
N ILE A 464 15.46 -10.01 19.69
CA ILE A 464 16.39 -11.00 20.26
C ILE A 464 17.77 -10.97 19.58
N ASP A 465 18.03 -9.91 18.80
CA ASP A 465 19.25 -9.69 18.01
C ASP A 465 19.56 -10.78 16.97
N GLU A 466 18.54 -11.48 16.48
CA GLU A 466 18.69 -12.38 15.34
C GLU A 466 18.53 -11.62 14.01
N ASP A 467 19.11 -12.16 12.93
CA ASP A 467 19.08 -11.55 11.60
C ASP A 467 18.68 -12.58 10.55
N VAL A 468 17.62 -12.25 9.80
CA VAL A 468 16.96 -13.17 8.89
C VAL A 468 16.48 -12.41 7.67
N THR A 469 16.64 -13.02 6.51
CA THR A 469 16.13 -12.44 5.26
C THR A 469 14.61 -12.58 5.17
N PRO A 470 13.88 -11.57 4.66
CA PRO A 470 12.43 -11.67 4.47
C PRO A 470 12.00 -12.89 3.64
N GLY A 471 12.81 -13.28 2.64
CA GLY A 471 12.56 -14.46 1.83
C GLY A 471 12.52 -15.76 2.64
N MET A 472 13.39 -15.88 3.65
CA MET A 472 13.42 -17.07 4.51
C MET A 472 12.19 -17.16 5.43
N ILE A 473 11.72 -16.03 5.96
CA ILE A 473 10.48 -15.98 6.75
C ILE A 473 9.27 -16.30 5.86
N MET A 474 9.22 -15.76 4.64
CA MET A 474 8.12 -16.06 3.70
C MET A 474 8.08 -17.54 3.33
N ALA A 475 9.24 -18.16 3.09
CA ALA A 475 9.33 -19.59 2.84
C ALA A 475 8.80 -20.41 4.03
N ALA A 476 9.25 -20.09 5.25
CA ALA A 476 8.81 -20.77 6.46
C ALA A 476 7.28 -20.64 6.67
N LEU A 477 6.74 -19.43 6.55
CA LEU A 477 5.30 -19.18 6.68
C LEU A 477 4.45 -19.90 5.62
N LYS A 478 5.01 -20.12 4.41
CA LYS A 478 4.34 -20.88 3.36
C LYS A 478 4.36 -22.37 3.70
N ASN A 479 5.49 -22.89 4.15
CA ASN A 479 5.66 -24.31 4.48
C ASN A 479 4.78 -24.73 5.66
N THR A 480 4.70 -23.92 6.72
CA THR A 480 3.84 -24.22 7.88
C THR A 480 2.35 -24.19 7.55
N LYS A 481 1.91 -23.27 6.68
CA LYS A 481 0.53 -23.25 6.18
C LYS A 481 0.20 -24.49 5.34
N ASN A 482 1.13 -24.96 4.52
CA ASN A 482 0.94 -26.16 3.72
C ASN A 482 0.95 -27.44 4.57
N GLN A 483 1.73 -27.48 5.65
CA GLN A 483 1.76 -28.61 6.60
C GLN A 483 0.50 -28.69 7.46
N SER A 484 -0.20 -27.58 7.74
CA SER A 484 -1.52 -27.65 8.40
C SER A 484 -2.63 -28.27 7.54
N ALA A 485 -2.38 -28.49 6.24
CA ALA A 485 -3.32 -29.08 5.29
C ALA A 485 -3.03 -30.56 4.96
N GLY A 486 -1.96 -31.15 5.52
CA GLY A 486 -1.62 -32.56 5.34
C GLY A 486 -0.90 -33.10 6.58
N ASP A 487 -1.47 -34.16 7.17
CA ASP A 487 -1.01 -34.98 8.30
C ASP A 487 0.14 -34.45 9.18
N THR A 488 -0.16 -34.27 10.46
CA THR A 488 0.80 -33.93 11.51
C THR A 488 1.63 -35.15 11.91
N PRO A 489 2.97 -35.16 11.71
CA PRO A 489 3.82 -36.10 12.42
C PRO A 489 4.09 -35.51 13.81
N LYS A 490 3.35 -36.00 14.80
CA LYS A 490 3.69 -35.83 16.22
C LYS A 490 4.95 -36.61 16.52
N THR A 491 6.07 -35.93 16.74
CA THR A 491 7.19 -36.23 17.68
C THR A 491 8.50 -35.64 17.15
N PHE A 492 8.99 -34.56 17.76
CA PHE A 492 10.38 -34.09 17.50
C PHE A 492 11.11 -33.55 18.74
N PHE A 493 10.45 -33.45 19.89
CA PHE A 493 11.12 -33.09 21.14
C PHE A 493 11.67 -34.35 21.82
N GLN A 494 12.80 -34.85 21.31
CA GLN A 494 13.72 -35.67 22.10
C GLN A 494 15.09 -34.98 22.17
N PRO A 495 15.80 -35.04 23.31
CA PRO A 495 17.15 -34.52 23.42
C PRO A 495 18.09 -35.34 22.54
N LEU A 496 18.98 -34.66 21.81
CA LEU A 496 20.02 -35.28 20.99
C LEU A 496 20.92 -36.19 21.86
N PRO A 497 21.18 -37.45 21.47
CA PRO A 497 22.23 -38.24 22.10
C PRO A 497 23.62 -37.76 21.65
N ASP A 498 24.59 -37.85 22.56
CA ASP A 498 25.99 -37.47 22.37
C ASP A 498 26.59 -38.06 21.09
N ARG A 499 27.03 -37.17 20.18
CA ARG A 499 27.73 -37.56 18.95
C ARG A 499 29.22 -37.76 19.23
N LYS A 500 29.64 -39.01 19.44
CA LYS A 500 31.00 -39.43 19.06
C LYS A 500 31.08 -39.62 17.54
N ALA A 501 32.07 -38.92 16.96
CA ALA A 501 32.79 -39.12 15.70
C ALA A 501 32.16 -39.95 14.57
N ARG A 502 32.01 -39.29 13.40
CA ARG A 502 32.27 -39.81 12.03
C ARG A 502 32.22 -38.59 11.08
N ALA A 503 33.38 -38.07 10.69
CA ALA A 503 34.14 -38.44 9.47
C ALA A 503 33.57 -37.77 8.20
N ILE A 504 34.14 -36.58 7.96
CA ILE A 504 34.48 -35.89 6.71
C ILE A 504 34.15 -36.65 5.40
N GLN A 505 33.31 -36.03 4.58
CA GLN A 505 33.51 -35.99 3.12
C GLN A 505 33.36 -34.53 2.67
N ALA A 506 34.48 -33.97 2.22
CA ALA A 506 34.57 -32.64 1.64
C ALA A 506 34.16 -32.69 0.16
N LEU A 507 33.40 -31.69 -0.28
CA LEU A 507 33.32 -31.27 -1.68
C LEU A 507 33.28 -29.73 -1.74
N PRO A 508 33.80 -29.13 -2.82
CA PRO A 508 34.63 -27.93 -2.76
C PRO A 508 33.85 -26.62 -2.85
N ASP A 509 34.50 -25.58 -2.34
CA ASP A 509 34.17 -24.18 -2.52
C ASP A 509 33.97 -23.82 -4.00
N ALA A 510 32.82 -23.23 -4.31
CA ALA A 510 32.63 -22.45 -5.53
C ALA A 510 31.95 -21.13 -5.17
N MET A 511 32.62 -20.08 -5.61
CA MET A 511 32.48 -18.67 -5.30
C MET A 511 31.13 -18.04 -5.66
N ASP A 512 30.89 -16.91 -4.98
CA ASP A 512 30.15 -15.73 -5.41
C ASP A 512 29.68 -15.70 -6.88
N THR A 513 28.36 -15.68 -7.04
CA THR A 513 27.71 -14.99 -8.16
C THR A 513 26.63 -14.07 -7.60
N ASP A 514 26.86 -12.77 -7.76
CA ASP A 514 25.86 -11.71 -7.69
C ASP A 514 24.70 -12.04 -8.65
N GLU A 515 23.57 -12.50 -8.10
CA GLU A 515 22.30 -12.53 -8.83
C GLU A 515 21.26 -11.62 -8.15
N ASP A 516 20.91 -10.56 -8.88
CA ASP A 516 19.70 -9.78 -8.69
C ASP A 516 18.46 -10.70 -8.67
N PRO A 517 17.63 -10.72 -7.62
CA PRO A 517 16.39 -11.48 -7.68
C PRO A 517 15.33 -10.71 -8.48
N VAL A 518 15.34 -10.91 -9.79
CA VAL A 518 14.13 -10.86 -10.61
C VAL A 518 13.30 -12.08 -10.24
N SER A 519 12.11 -11.85 -9.70
CA SER A 519 11.13 -12.88 -9.36
C SER A 519 10.85 -13.79 -10.56
N ALA A 520 11.43 -14.99 -10.54
CA ALA A 520 11.06 -16.09 -11.42
C ALA A 520 9.77 -16.73 -10.89
N TYR A 521 8.70 -16.67 -11.69
CA TYR A 521 7.56 -17.57 -11.54
C TYR A 521 7.88 -18.83 -12.33
N PHE A 522 7.89 -19.98 -11.65
CA PHE A 522 7.85 -21.30 -12.28
C PHE A 522 6.44 -21.54 -12.82
N LEU A 523 6.33 -21.81 -14.12
CA LEU A 523 5.19 -22.51 -14.72
C LEU A 523 5.36 -24.02 -14.49
N PRO A 524 4.28 -24.80 -14.31
CA PRO A 524 4.36 -26.26 -14.40
C PRO A 524 4.68 -26.68 -15.85
N ASN A 525 5.57 -27.66 -16.02
CA ASN A 525 5.93 -28.21 -17.33
C ASN A 525 4.68 -28.71 -18.07
N PRO A 526 4.46 -28.33 -19.35
CA PRO A 526 3.44 -28.96 -20.16
C PRO A 526 3.85 -30.41 -20.51
N PRO A 527 2.88 -31.33 -20.72
CA PRO A 527 3.16 -32.70 -21.09
C PRO A 527 3.87 -32.78 -22.45
N ALA A 528 4.86 -33.66 -22.56
CA ALA A 528 5.61 -33.89 -23.78
C ALA A 528 4.70 -34.43 -24.90
N LEU A 529 4.60 -33.69 -26.01
CA LEU A 529 4.04 -34.19 -27.27
C LEU A 529 5.16 -34.86 -28.09
N PRO A 530 4.83 -35.91 -28.88
CA PRO A 530 5.81 -36.76 -29.54
C PRO A 530 6.55 -36.03 -30.67
N ALA A 531 7.82 -36.39 -30.85
CA ALA A 531 8.72 -35.80 -31.83
C ALA A 531 8.23 -36.04 -33.28
N PRO A 532 8.26 -35.03 -34.16
CA PRO A 532 8.07 -35.23 -35.59
C PRO A 532 9.35 -35.77 -36.24
N GLU A 533 9.17 -36.71 -37.15
CA GLU A 533 10.20 -37.34 -37.99
C GLU A 533 11.02 -36.31 -38.77
N ILE A 534 12.33 -36.48 -38.74
CA ILE A 534 13.29 -35.73 -39.56
C ILE A 534 13.42 -36.44 -40.90
N ALA A 535 13.13 -35.74 -42.00
CA ALA A 535 13.67 -36.04 -43.32
C ALA A 535 14.59 -34.88 -43.77
N PRO A 536 15.78 -35.15 -44.35
CA PRO A 536 16.81 -34.14 -44.59
C PRO A 536 16.79 -33.60 -46.02
N ALA A 537 17.09 -32.32 -46.21
CA ALA A 537 17.71 -31.82 -47.45
C ALA A 537 18.17 -30.35 -47.36
N LEU A 538 19.48 -30.18 -47.59
CA LEU A 538 20.11 -29.21 -48.50
C LEU A 538 20.19 -27.70 -48.13
N ASN A 539 21.38 -27.38 -47.60
CA ASN A 539 22.43 -26.58 -48.25
C ASN A 539 22.48 -25.03 -48.13
N ASN A 540 23.70 -24.63 -47.73
CA ASN A 540 24.51 -23.50 -48.20
C ASN A 540 24.21 -22.09 -47.67
N GLN A 541 25.02 -21.65 -46.70
CA GLN A 541 25.76 -20.38 -46.80
C GLN A 541 26.99 -20.36 -45.84
N PRO A 542 28.08 -19.64 -46.19
CA PRO A 542 29.46 -19.86 -45.71
C PRO A 542 29.80 -19.15 -44.38
N PRO A 543 30.92 -19.52 -43.71
CA PRO A 543 31.26 -19.04 -42.38
C PRO A 543 31.87 -17.63 -42.37
N LEU A 544 31.50 -16.84 -41.36
CA LEU A 544 32.13 -15.55 -41.03
C LEU A 544 33.51 -15.75 -40.37
N PRO A 545 34.50 -14.87 -40.61
CA PRO A 545 35.85 -15.02 -40.09
C PRO A 545 36.00 -14.59 -38.62
N PRO A 546 37.04 -15.07 -37.91
CA PRO A 546 37.18 -14.91 -36.46
C PRO A 546 37.65 -13.49 -36.08
N PHE A 547 37.08 -12.99 -34.98
CA PHE A 547 37.41 -11.70 -34.37
C PHE A 547 38.85 -11.65 -33.86
N ALA A 548 39.57 -10.62 -34.29
CA ALA A 548 40.86 -10.22 -33.76
C ALA A 548 40.73 -9.61 -32.35
N THR A 549 41.58 -10.11 -31.45
CA THR A 549 41.94 -9.57 -30.14
C THR A 549 42.62 -8.20 -30.19
N LEU A 550 42.64 -7.52 -29.02
CA LEU A 550 43.38 -6.30 -28.59
C LEU A 550 42.46 -5.06 -28.46
N LYS A 551 42.50 -4.22 -27.41
CA LYS A 551 43.57 -3.87 -26.47
C LYS A 551 42.99 -3.23 -25.20
N LYS A 552 43.54 -3.58 -24.03
CA LYS A 552 43.42 -2.84 -22.77
C LYS A 552 43.92 -1.40 -22.96
N TRP A 553 43.20 -0.42 -22.40
CA TRP A 553 43.77 0.87 -22.02
C TRP A 553 43.45 1.13 -20.55
N ARG A 554 44.51 1.26 -19.76
CA ARG A 554 44.51 1.87 -18.42
C ARG A 554 44.45 3.38 -18.59
N PHE A 555 43.64 4.06 -17.79
CA PHE A 555 44.02 5.17 -16.91
C PHE A 555 42.93 5.39 -15.88
#